data_AF-A0A970ZP28-F1
#
_entry.id   AF-A0A970ZP28-F1
#
_cell.length_a   1.000
_cell.length_b   1.000
_cell.length_c   1.000
_cell.angle_alpha   90.00
_cell.angle_beta   90.00
_cell.angle_gamma   90.00
#
_symmetry.space_group_name_H-M   'P 1'
#
loop_
_entity.id
_entity.type
_entity.pdbx_description
1 polymer ?
#
loop_
_entity_poly.entity_id
_entity_poly.type
_entity_poly.pdbx_seq_one_letter_code
_entity_poly.pdbx_strand_id
1 'polypeptide(L)'
;MTDGKEKLLGEIQAEVEATYAAGRLNSYADLSCSVVAIAASFMAAIFAATQNVPGWLTATIAALSGLSAGVQRVTDFRGRAAWSFGRSTSLSIVARNLKFTNITVEEGTRQFNAIDKEMERAYSSMTGRERERTAASALTIKY
;
A
#
# COMPACT_ATOMS: atom_id res chain seq x y z
N MET A 1 -25.82 -10.75 -24.56
CA MET A 1 -25.22 -9.48 -24.10
C MET A 1 -25.14 -9.37 -22.56
N THR A 2 -26.01 -10.03 -21.80
CA THR A 2 -26.00 -10.07 -20.33
C THR A 2 -24.81 -10.84 -19.73
N ASP A 3 -24.43 -11.97 -20.34
CA ASP A 3 -23.38 -12.86 -19.85
C ASP A 3 -21.99 -12.20 -19.73
N GLY A 4 -21.57 -11.45 -20.76
CA GLY A 4 -20.30 -10.71 -20.74
C GLY A 4 -20.25 -9.56 -19.73
N LYS A 5 -21.41 -8.96 -19.42
CA LYS A 5 -21.52 -7.87 -18.43
C LYS A 5 -21.42 -8.42 -17.01
N GLU A 6 -22.07 -9.55 -16.74
CA GLU A 6 -22.00 -10.23 -15.44
C GLU A 6 -20.60 -10.77 -15.16
N LYS A 7 -19.93 -11.34 -16.18
CA LYS A 7 -18.55 -11.77 -16.07
C LYS A 7 -17.60 -10.61 -15.74
N LEU A 8 -17.66 -9.51 -16.49
CA LEU A 8 -16.82 -8.33 -16.22
C LEU A 8 -17.10 -7.75 -14.84
N LEU A 9 -18.37 -7.70 -14.43
CA LEU A 9 -18.73 -7.23 -13.10
C LEU A 9 -18.12 -8.11 -12.00
N GLY A 10 -18.16 -9.43 -12.16
CA GLY A 10 -17.55 -10.38 -11.23
C GLY A 10 -16.03 -10.23 -11.14
N GLU A 11 -15.35 -10.08 -12.27
CA GLU A 11 -13.90 -9.85 -12.33
C GLU A 11 -13.51 -8.57 -11.59
N ILE A 12 -14.20 -7.45 -11.85
CA ILE A 12 -13.93 -6.17 -11.19
C ILE A 12 -14.20 -6.27 -9.68
N GLN A 13 -15.26 -6.96 -9.26
CA GLN A 13 -15.56 -7.14 -7.84
C GLN A 13 -14.52 -7.98 -7.11
N ALA A 14 -14.03 -9.06 -7.72
CA ALA A 14 -12.92 -9.84 -7.17
C ALA A 14 -11.65 -9.00 -7.02
N GLU A 15 -11.33 -8.17 -8.02
CA GLU A 15 -10.19 -7.25 -8.00
C GLU A 15 -10.34 -6.19 -6.88
N VAL A 16 -11.55 -5.65 -6.68
CA VAL A 16 -11.87 -4.71 -5.59
C VAL A 16 -11.61 -5.33 -4.23
N GLU A 17 -12.05 -6.57 -4.02
CA GLU A 17 -11.89 -7.28 -2.74
C GLU A 17 -10.42 -7.61 -2.47
N ALA A 18 -9.72 -8.16 -3.46
CA ALA A 18 -8.30 -8.48 -3.36
C ALA A 18 -7.47 -7.22 -3.03
N THR A 19 -7.73 -6.11 -3.75
CA THR A 19 -7.02 -4.86 -3.52
C THR A 19 -7.37 -4.25 -2.16
N TYR A 20 -8.63 -4.31 -1.73
CA TYR A 20 -9.03 -3.86 -0.39
C TYR A 20 -8.38 -4.67 0.73
N ALA A 21 -8.28 -5.99 0.57
CA ALA A 21 -7.59 -6.87 1.50
C ALA A 21 -6.10 -6.52 1.60
N ALA A 22 -5.43 -6.25 0.48
CA ALA A 22 -4.05 -5.78 0.46
C ALA A 22 -3.90 -4.41 1.18
N GLY A 23 -4.86 -3.51 1.01
CA GLY A 23 -4.92 -2.24 1.74
C GLY A 23 -4.98 -2.43 3.26
N ARG A 24 -5.86 -3.34 3.73
CA ARG A 24 -5.96 -3.69 5.14
C ARG A 24 -4.67 -4.28 5.70
N LEU A 25 -4.05 -5.22 4.98
CA LEU A 25 -2.80 -5.85 5.42
C LEU A 25 -1.68 -4.81 5.61
N ASN A 26 -1.51 -3.90 4.64
CA ASN A 26 -0.53 -2.82 4.77
C ASN A 26 -0.87 -1.87 5.92
N SER A 27 -2.14 -1.51 6.10
CA SER A 27 -2.56 -0.66 7.22
C SER A 27 -2.32 -1.34 8.59
N TYR A 28 -2.54 -2.65 8.69
CA TYR A 28 -2.26 -3.40 9.92
C TYR A 28 -0.75 -3.54 10.18
N ALA A 29 0.06 -3.71 9.14
CA ALA A 29 1.51 -3.72 9.27
C ALA A 29 2.04 -2.37 9.79
N ASP A 30 1.51 -1.26 9.28
CA ASP A 30 1.85 0.09 9.75
C ASP A 30 1.45 0.31 11.22
N LEU A 31 0.22 -0.08 11.57
CA LEU A 31 -0.26 0.02 12.95
C LEU A 31 0.58 -0.85 13.90
N SER A 32 0.90 -2.08 13.49
CA SER A 32 1.69 -3.01 14.30
C SER A 32 3.09 -2.45 14.56
N CYS A 33 3.75 -1.89 13.53
CA CYS A 33 5.05 -1.24 13.71
C CYS A 33 4.97 -0.05 14.67
N SER A 34 3.91 0.77 14.56
CA SER A 34 3.69 1.90 15.45
C SER A 34 3.49 1.46 16.91
N VAL A 35 2.68 0.41 17.13
CA VAL A 35 2.45 -0.15 18.47
C VAL A 35 3.75 -0.71 19.06
N VAL A 36 4.52 -1.47 18.28
CA VAL A 36 5.83 -2.00 18.72
C VAL A 36 6.78 -0.84 19.04
N ALA A 37 6.83 0.20 18.23
CA ALA A 37 7.71 1.33 18.45
C ALA A 37 7.38 2.08 19.76
N ILE A 38 6.09 2.30 20.03
CA ILE A 38 5.61 2.95 21.25
C ILE A 38 5.90 2.06 22.47
N ALA A 39 5.54 0.77 22.41
CA ALA A 39 5.75 -0.16 23.52
C ALA A 39 7.24 -0.33 23.85
N ALA A 40 8.09 -0.47 22.82
CA ALA A 40 9.54 -0.57 22.97
C ALA A 40 10.12 0.70 23.61
N SER A 41 9.71 1.89 23.14
CA SER A 41 10.15 3.16 23.72
C SER A 41 9.76 3.29 25.20
N PHE A 42 8.52 2.94 25.54
CA PHE A 42 8.02 2.96 26.91
C PHE A 42 8.78 1.97 27.82
N MET A 43 8.98 0.74 27.36
CA MET A 43 9.71 -0.29 28.10
C MET A 43 11.19 0.08 28.29
N ALA A 44 11.83 0.64 27.26
CA ALA A 44 13.21 1.13 27.38
C ALA A 44 13.33 2.25 28.42
N ALA A 45 12.36 3.16 28.49
CA ALA A 45 12.34 4.22 29.50
C ALA A 45 12.21 3.66 30.92
N ILE A 46 11.30 2.69 31.14
CA ILE A 46 11.16 2.00 32.43
C ILE A 46 12.46 1.29 32.81
N PHE A 47 13.09 0.58 31.88
CA PHE A 47 14.30 -0.18 32.14
C PHE A 47 15.51 0.73 32.40
N ALA A 48 15.58 1.89 31.74
CA ALA A 48 16.59 2.90 32.04
C ALA A 48 16.40 3.52 33.43
N ALA A 49 15.14 3.70 33.88
CA ALA A 49 14.84 4.21 35.21
C ALA A 49 15.09 3.19 36.33
N THR A 50 15.06 1.89 36.00
CA THR A 50 15.26 0.80 36.96
C THR A 50 16.74 0.39 36.98
N GLN A 51 17.52 0.81 37.97
CA GLN A 51 18.96 0.55 38.04
C GLN A 51 19.37 -0.95 38.10
N ASN A 52 18.40 -1.86 38.15
CA ASN A 52 18.62 -3.32 38.20
C ASN A 52 18.59 -3.99 36.82
N VAL A 53 18.37 -3.26 35.73
CA VAL A 53 18.32 -3.85 34.38
C VAL A 53 19.69 -3.69 33.68
N PRO A 54 20.29 -4.77 33.15
CA PRO A 54 21.52 -4.68 32.38
C PRO A 54 21.37 -3.75 31.17
N GLY A 55 22.31 -2.83 30.99
CA GLY A 55 22.23 -1.80 29.94
C GLY A 55 22.11 -2.34 28.51
N TRP A 56 22.67 -3.52 28.22
CA TRP A 56 22.52 -4.17 26.91
C TRP A 56 21.07 -4.53 26.58
N LEU A 57 20.27 -4.86 27.59
CA LEU A 57 18.87 -5.24 27.43
C LEU A 57 18.01 -4.00 27.18
N THR A 58 18.26 -2.91 27.91
CA THR A 58 17.65 -1.59 27.67
C THR A 58 17.97 -1.07 26.26
N ALA A 59 19.23 -1.19 25.82
CA ALA A 59 19.65 -0.79 24.48
C ALA A 59 18.96 -1.61 23.37
N THR A 60 18.81 -2.92 23.59
CA THR A 60 18.12 -3.81 22.63
C THR A 60 16.66 -3.43 22.46
N ILE A 61 15.96 -3.13 23.56
CA ILE A 61 14.56 -2.70 23.51
C ILE A 61 14.44 -1.32 22.85
N ALA A 62 15.34 -0.37 23.17
CA ALA A 62 15.34 0.94 22.50
C ALA A 62 15.56 0.80 20.98
N ALA A 63 16.41 -0.14 20.55
CA ALA A 63 16.68 -0.41 19.14
C ALA A 63 15.43 -0.92 18.38
N LEU A 64 14.54 -1.67 19.04
CA LEU A 64 13.28 -2.14 18.41
C LEU A 64 12.42 -0.97 17.93
N SER A 65 12.38 0.13 18.69
CA SER A 65 11.63 1.33 18.29
C SER A 65 12.20 1.94 16.99
N GLY A 66 13.53 2.07 16.92
CA GLY A 66 14.21 2.53 15.71
C GLY A 66 14.05 1.60 14.52
N LEU A 67 14.10 0.28 14.74
CA LEU A 67 13.89 -0.72 13.68
C LEU A 67 12.46 -0.67 13.14
N SER A 68 11.45 -0.58 13.99
CA SER A 68 10.05 -0.45 13.56
C SER A 68 9.82 0.79 12.71
N ALA A 69 10.35 1.95 13.12
CA ALA A 69 10.29 3.17 12.33
C ALA A 69 11.05 3.04 10.99
N GLY A 70 12.20 2.37 11.00
CA GLY A 70 12.98 2.07 9.79
C GLY A 70 12.20 1.20 8.81
N VAL A 71 11.59 0.12 9.29
CA VAL A 71 10.78 -0.80 8.46
C VAL A 71 9.56 -0.09 7.87
N GLN A 72 8.87 0.77 8.65
CA GLN A 72 7.76 1.59 8.15
C GLN A 72 8.20 2.49 7.00
N ARG A 73 9.35 3.16 7.15
CA ARG A 73 9.87 4.10 6.15
C ARG A 73 10.35 3.40 4.87
N VAL A 74 11.04 2.26 5.00
CA VAL A 74 11.57 1.51 3.85
C VAL A 74 10.43 0.87 3.06
N THR A 75 9.44 0.30 3.75
CA THR A 75 8.36 -0.43 3.08
C THR A 75 7.25 0.51 2.59
N ASP A 76 7.12 1.68 3.22
CA ASP A 76 6.04 2.65 3.01
C ASP A 76 4.66 1.99 3.07
N PHE A 77 4.39 1.29 4.18
CA PHE A 77 3.12 0.60 4.39
C PHE A 77 1.92 1.54 4.26
N ARG A 78 2.06 2.78 4.74
CA ARG A 78 1.01 3.80 4.65
C ARG A 78 0.73 4.20 3.20
N GLY A 79 1.76 4.45 2.39
CA GLY A 79 1.61 4.72 0.96
C GLY A 79 0.95 3.55 0.24
N ARG A 80 1.42 2.32 0.49
CA ARG A 80 0.86 1.10 -0.12
C ARG A 80 -0.60 0.85 0.27
N ALA A 81 -0.96 1.11 1.53
CA ALA A 81 -2.34 1.03 2.00
C ALA A 81 -3.23 2.06 1.29
N ALA A 82 -2.79 3.32 1.23
CA ALA A 82 -3.51 4.39 0.56
C ALA A 82 -3.70 4.09 -0.93
N TRP A 83 -2.66 3.61 -1.62
CA TRP A 83 -2.74 3.18 -3.01
C TRP A 83 -3.78 2.07 -3.21
N SER A 84 -3.76 1.06 -2.34
CA SER A 84 -4.67 -0.09 -2.43
C SER A 84 -6.13 0.33 -2.20
N PHE A 85 -6.39 1.18 -1.21
CA PHE A 85 -7.74 1.70 -0.97
C PHE A 85 -8.22 2.62 -2.09
N GLY A 86 -7.32 3.44 -2.66
CA GLY A 86 -7.60 4.26 -3.82
C GLY A 86 -8.04 3.42 -5.02
N ARG A 87 -7.24 2.41 -5.40
CA ARG A 87 -7.57 1.49 -6.50
C ARG A 87 -8.88 0.73 -6.25
N SER A 88 -9.08 0.18 -5.06
CA SER A 88 -10.33 -0.51 -4.69
C SER A 88 -11.55 0.41 -4.82
N THR A 89 -11.44 1.66 -4.37
CA THR A 89 -12.52 2.65 -4.48
C THR A 89 -12.84 2.96 -5.94
N SER A 90 -11.83 3.26 -6.77
CA SER A 90 -12.02 3.56 -8.18
C SER A 90 -12.66 2.39 -8.95
N LEU A 91 -12.20 1.17 -8.70
CA LEU A 91 -12.79 -0.04 -9.31
C LEU A 91 -14.24 -0.28 -8.84
N SER A 92 -14.54 0.00 -7.57
CA SER A 92 -15.90 -0.11 -7.03
C SER A 92 -16.89 0.84 -7.72
N ILE A 93 -16.43 2.02 -8.15
CA ILE A 93 -17.23 2.98 -8.91
C ILE A 93 -17.56 2.40 -10.29
N VAL A 94 -16.59 1.81 -10.98
CA VAL A 94 -16.83 1.15 -12.28
C VAL A 94 -17.81 -0.01 -12.14
N ALA A 95 -17.65 -0.86 -11.12
CA ALA A 95 -18.58 -1.94 -10.84
C ALA A 95 -20.01 -1.45 -10.57
N ARG A 96 -20.16 -0.36 -9.79
CA ARG A 96 -21.47 0.27 -9.55
C ARG A 96 -22.06 0.85 -10.83
N ASN A 97 -21.26 1.48 -11.68
CA ASN A 97 -21.74 2.04 -12.94
C ASN A 97 -22.19 0.95 -13.91
N LEU A 98 -21.46 -0.16 -13.99
CA LEU A 98 -21.88 -1.35 -14.74
C LEU A 98 -23.21 -1.90 -14.20
N LYS A 99 -23.33 -2.01 -12.88
CA LYS A 99 -24.51 -2.61 -12.24
C LYS A 99 -25.77 -1.73 -12.30
N PHE A 100 -25.65 -0.42 -12.10
CA PHE A 100 -26.81 0.47 -11.86
C PHE A 100 -26.99 1.56 -12.91
N THR A 101 -25.91 2.07 -13.50
CA THR A 101 -25.95 3.21 -14.45
C THR A 101 -26.05 2.74 -15.91
N ASN A 102 -26.14 1.43 -16.13
CA ASN A 102 -26.33 0.79 -17.43
C ASN A 102 -25.28 1.17 -18.50
N ILE A 103 -24.05 1.46 -18.08
CA ILE A 103 -22.93 1.65 -19.02
C ILE A 103 -22.65 0.35 -19.80
N THR A 104 -22.14 0.49 -21.03
CA THR A 104 -21.78 -0.66 -21.87
C THR A 104 -20.56 -1.40 -21.30
N VAL A 105 -20.41 -2.67 -21.67
CA VAL A 105 -19.23 -3.48 -21.31
C VAL A 105 -17.95 -2.83 -21.82
N GLU A 106 -17.99 -2.25 -23.02
CA GLU A 106 -16.85 -1.57 -23.64
C GLU A 106 -16.43 -0.33 -22.83
N GLU A 107 -17.39 0.49 -22.40
CA GLU A 107 -17.12 1.67 -21.57
C GLU A 107 -16.59 1.25 -20.18
N GLY A 108 -17.17 0.23 -19.56
CA GLY A 108 -16.65 -0.32 -18.31
C GLY A 108 -15.21 -0.84 -18.42
N THR A 109 -14.89 -1.52 -19.52
CA THR A 109 -13.53 -2.00 -19.81
C THR A 109 -12.56 -0.84 -20.03
N ARG A 110 -12.99 0.22 -20.72
CA ARG A 110 -12.19 1.42 -20.94
C ARG A 110 -11.87 2.12 -19.62
N GLN A 111 -12.86 2.27 -18.73
CA GLN A 111 -12.66 2.86 -17.41
C GLN A 111 -11.74 2.01 -16.53
N PHE A 112 -11.91 0.69 -16.54
CA PHE A 112 -11.02 -0.24 -15.85
C PHE A 112 -9.56 -0.06 -16.29
N ASN A 113 -9.30 -0.09 -17.60
CA ASN A 113 -7.95 0.08 -18.15
C ASN A 113 -7.35 1.45 -17.85
N ALA A 114 -8.17 2.50 -17.80
CA ALA A 114 -7.71 3.84 -17.44
C ALA A 114 -7.27 3.91 -15.97
N ILE A 115 -8.06 3.33 -15.06
CA ILE A 115 -7.71 3.21 -13.64
C ILE A 115 -6.44 2.41 -13.47
N ASP A 116 -6.28 1.28 -14.18
CA ASP A 116 -5.11 0.43 -14.02
C ASP A 116 -3.83 1.16 -14.45
N LYS A 117 -3.87 1.93 -15.54
CA LYS A 117 -2.76 2.80 -15.97
C LYS A 117 -2.45 3.91 -14.97
N GLU A 118 -3.47 4.55 -14.42
CA GLU A 118 -3.31 5.60 -13.41
C GLU A 118 -2.66 5.03 -12.14
N MET A 119 -3.14 3.88 -11.69
CA MET A 119 -2.65 3.21 -10.49
C MET A 119 -1.23 2.66 -10.70
N GLU A 120 -0.88 2.15 -11.88
CA GLU A 120 0.50 1.72 -12.19
C GLU A 120 1.48 2.91 -12.14
N ARG A 121 1.07 4.07 -12.64
CA ARG A 121 1.87 5.31 -12.53
C ARG A 121 2.02 5.74 -11.08
N ALA A 122 0.94 5.76 -10.32
CA ALA A 122 0.96 6.10 -8.90
C ALA A 122 1.83 5.13 -8.07
N TYR A 123 1.83 3.84 -8.43
CA TYR A 123 2.67 2.84 -7.77
C TYR A 123 4.16 3.04 -8.10
N SER A 124 4.46 3.37 -9.36
CA SER A 124 5.83 3.59 -9.84
C SER A 124 6.46 4.85 -9.23
N SER A 125 5.67 5.90 -9.03
CA SER A 125 6.13 7.13 -8.37
C SER A 125 6.37 6.91 -6.88
N MET A 126 5.49 6.17 -6.20
CA MET A 126 5.62 5.80 -4.78
C MET A 126 6.87 4.95 -4.51
N THR A 127 7.15 3.97 -5.37
CA THR A 127 8.29 3.04 -5.17
C THR A 127 9.64 3.59 -5.65
N GLY A 128 9.67 4.80 -6.21
CA GLY A 128 10.91 5.40 -6.73
C GLY A 128 11.42 4.80 -8.05
N ARG A 129 10.75 3.79 -8.61
CA ARG A 129 11.07 3.18 -9.91
C ARG A 129 11.07 4.19 -11.06
N GLU A 130 10.28 5.25 -10.93
CA GLU A 130 10.23 6.34 -11.91
C GLU A 130 11.54 7.16 -11.94
N ARG A 131 12.17 7.37 -10.77
CA ARG A 131 13.50 8.00 -10.68
C ARG A 131 14.59 7.10 -11.27
N GLU A 132 14.52 5.80 -11.03
CA GLU A 132 15.47 4.82 -11.58
C GLU A 132 15.34 4.69 -13.10
N ARG A 133 14.12 4.63 -13.66
CA ARG A 133 13.89 4.65 -15.12
C ARG A 133 14.37 5.94 -15.78
N THR A 134 14.12 7.10 -15.16
CA THR A 134 14.55 8.39 -15.70
C THR A 134 16.06 8.54 -15.67
N ALA A 135 16.71 8.07 -14.59
CA ALA A 135 18.17 8.01 -14.49
C ALA A 135 18.77 7.04 -15.52
N ALA A 136 18.17 5.86 -15.72
CA ALA A 136 18.61 4.89 -16.71
C ALA A 136 18.47 5.43 -18.15
N SER A 137 17.33 6.03 -18.50
CA SER A 137 17.12 6.65 -19.82
C SER A 137 18.06 7.83 -20.10
N ALA A 138 18.40 8.63 -19.07
CA ALA A 138 19.37 9.71 -19.19
C ALA A 138 20.82 9.21 -19.40
N LEU A 139 21.13 8.01 -18.94
CA LEU A 139 22.41 7.32 -19.19
C LEU A 139 22.49 6.75 -20.62
N THR A 140 21.37 6.29 -21.19
CA THR A 140 21.33 5.72 -22.55
C THR A 140 21.45 6.77 -23.66
N ILE A 141 21.14 8.04 -23.39
CA ILE A 141 21.26 9.15 -24.37
C ILE A 141 22.71 9.66 -24.49
N LYS A 142 23.63 9.19 -23.64
CA LYS A 142 25.04 9.63 -23.60
C LYS A 142 26.03 8.78 -24.42
N TYR A 143 25.56 7.91 -25.31
CA TYR A 143 26.44 7.15 -26.23
C TYR A 143 26.00 7.31 -27.67
#